data_AF-A0A3B0UGG3-F1
#
_entry.id   AF-A0A3B0UGG3-F1
#
_cell.length_a   1.000
_cell.length_b   1.000
_cell.length_c   1.000
_cell.angle_alpha   90.00
_cell.angle_beta   90.00
_cell.angle_gamma   90.00
#
_symmetry.space_group_name_H-M   'P 1'
#
loop_
_entity.id
_entity.type
_entity.pdbx_description
1 polymer ?
#
loop_
_entity_poly.entity_id
_entity_poly.type
_entity_poly.pdbx_seq_one_letter_code
_entity_poly.pdbx_strand_id
1 'polypeptide(L)'
;MKQIKNLLRCFGSDQRGVFAITFGLVAIILVATTGAVVDFVAVQNARSLSQSTLDSATLALHREVDNKTEAELLSLAQNLLNERLSALNLSANVETVNIDSDEGTLFIEARFQVPTSFLALVGISNIATRISSEVTSKSLNIEVAMVLDITGSMAGRKLAALRESANLLIDELMPEPVNPDIKIGIVPFNRYVNIGMSNRNEPGLDIDDDYTYRPSGESCRNTYP
;
A
#
# COMPACT_ATOMS: atom_id res chain seq x y z
N MET A 1 -14.40 66.18 51.87
CA MET A 1 -15.03 66.32 50.53
C MET A 1 -14.08 66.80 49.42
N LYS A 2 -13.15 67.76 49.65
CA LYS A 2 -12.20 68.22 48.61
C LYS A 2 -11.24 67.13 48.08
N GLN A 3 -10.78 66.22 48.94
CA GLN A 3 -9.91 65.11 48.52
C GLN A 3 -10.59 64.11 47.57
N ILE A 4 -11.87 63.82 47.79
CA ILE A 4 -12.66 62.92 46.92
C ILE A 4 -12.87 63.54 45.53
N LYS A 5 -13.10 64.86 45.46
CA LYS A 5 -13.20 65.58 44.18
C LYS A 5 -11.88 65.56 43.40
N ASN A 6 -10.74 65.64 44.07
CA ASN A 6 -9.43 65.54 43.41
C ASN A 6 -9.11 64.12 42.92
N LEU A 7 -9.47 63.08 43.71
CA LEU A 7 -9.31 61.68 43.31
C LEU A 7 -10.15 61.33 42.08
N LEU A 8 -11.41 61.78 42.02
CA LEU A 8 -12.28 61.59 40.85
C LEU A 8 -11.77 62.34 39.61
N ARG A 9 -11.17 63.53 39.79
CA ARG A 9 -10.56 64.28 38.69
C ARG A 9 -9.29 63.61 38.15
N CYS A 10 -8.45 63.05 39.04
CA CYS A 10 -7.30 62.23 38.62
C CYS A 10 -7.74 60.97 37.89
N PHE A 11 -8.77 60.27 38.38
CA PHE A 11 -9.29 59.05 37.76
C PHE A 11 -9.85 59.30 36.35
N GLY A 12 -10.58 60.40 36.16
CA GLY A 12 -11.07 60.82 34.83
C GLY A 12 -9.97 61.28 33.86
N SER A 13 -8.78 61.62 34.36
CA SER A 13 -7.61 61.97 33.54
C SER A 13 -6.64 60.81 33.30
N ASP A 14 -6.89 59.64 33.93
CA ASP A 14 -5.95 58.52 33.91
C ASP A 14 -6.10 57.70 32.62
N GLN A 15 -5.22 57.94 31.66
CA GLN A 15 -5.19 57.26 30.36
C GLN A 15 -4.62 55.83 30.41
N ARG A 16 -4.12 55.38 31.57
CA ARG A 16 -3.50 54.05 31.74
C ARG A 16 -4.50 52.90 31.55
N GLY A 17 -5.80 53.16 31.71
CA GLY A 17 -6.86 52.16 31.49
C GLY A 17 -7.08 51.79 30.02
N VAL A 18 -6.77 52.69 29.07
CA VAL A 18 -6.93 52.43 27.62
C VAL A 18 -6.00 51.31 27.18
N PHE A 19 -4.79 51.25 27.72
CA PHE A 19 -3.83 50.17 27.43
C PHE A 19 -4.38 48.80 27.79
N ALA A 20 -5.05 48.67 28.95
CA ALA A 20 -5.64 47.40 29.38
C ALA A 20 -6.76 46.94 28.43
N ILE A 21 -7.58 47.87 27.92
CA ILE A 21 -8.65 47.58 26.96
C ILE A 21 -8.06 47.15 25.61
N THR A 22 -7.09 47.90 25.07
CA THR A 22 -6.43 47.54 23.80
C THR A 22 -5.65 46.24 23.90
N PHE A 23 -4.97 46.01 25.03
CA PHE A 23 -4.24 44.77 25.30
C PHE A 23 -5.20 43.58 25.37
N GLY A 24 -6.31 43.70 26.09
CA GLY A 24 -7.32 42.64 26.19
C GLY A 24 -7.89 42.26 24.81
N LEU A 25 -8.18 43.25 23.97
CA LEU A 25 -8.69 43.01 22.62
C LEU A 25 -7.66 42.30 21.73
N VAL A 26 -6.41 42.75 21.75
CA VAL A 26 -5.32 42.10 20.99
C VAL A 26 -5.02 40.71 21.52
N ALA A 27 -5.05 40.50 22.85
CA ALA A 27 -4.81 39.21 23.47
C ALA A 27 -5.85 38.17 23.04
N ILE A 28 -7.13 38.55 22.94
CA ILE A 28 -8.19 37.66 22.43
C ILE A 28 -7.90 37.25 20.98
N ILE A 29 -7.51 38.21 20.13
CA ILE A 29 -7.16 37.93 18.72
C ILE A 29 -5.95 37.00 18.63
N LEU A 30 -4.91 37.22 19.44
CA LEU A 30 -3.71 36.38 19.46
C LEU A 30 -4.01 34.96 19.93
N VAL A 31 -4.80 34.80 20.99
CA VAL A 31 -5.22 33.48 21.48
C VAL A 31 -6.08 32.76 20.44
N ALA A 32 -7.04 33.46 19.82
CA ALA A 32 -7.89 32.88 18.79
C ALA A 32 -7.09 32.41 17.56
N THR A 33 -6.16 33.24 17.07
CA THR A 33 -5.31 32.91 15.91
C THR A 33 -4.32 31.80 16.22
N THR A 34 -3.68 31.83 17.39
CA THR A 34 -2.75 30.76 17.83
C THR A 34 -3.51 29.45 18.05
N GLY A 35 -4.68 29.51 18.68
CA GLY A 35 -5.54 28.35 18.88
C GLY A 35 -6.02 27.72 17.57
N ALA A 36 -6.38 28.54 16.58
CA ALA A 36 -6.74 28.07 15.24
C ALA A 36 -5.59 27.30 14.56
N VAL A 37 -4.34 27.71 14.77
CA VAL A 37 -3.16 26.99 14.26
C VAL A 37 -3.01 25.63 14.94
N VAL A 38 -3.22 25.55 16.25
CA VAL A 38 -3.16 24.28 16.99
C VAL A 38 -4.23 23.31 16.50
N ASP A 39 -5.47 23.77 16.34
CA ASP A 39 -6.56 22.96 15.79
C ASP A 39 -6.27 22.51 14.36
N PHE A 40 -5.71 23.39 13.52
CA PHE A 40 -5.32 23.04 12.15
C PHE A 40 -4.28 21.91 12.11
N VAL A 41 -3.29 21.96 12.99
CA VAL A 41 -2.28 20.89 13.12
C VAL A 41 -2.94 19.60 13.60
N ALA A 42 -3.85 19.66 14.57
CA ALA A 42 -4.59 18.49 15.04
C ALA A 42 -5.42 17.84 13.91
N VAL A 43 -6.10 18.65 13.10
CA VAL A 43 -6.85 18.17 11.93
C VAL A 43 -5.93 17.52 10.91
N GLN A 44 -4.78 18.12 10.61
CA GLN A 44 -3.85 17.54 9.64
C GLN A 44 -3.19 16.24 10.13
N ASN A 45 -2.88 16.14 11.41
CA ASN A 45 -2.40 14.89 12.00
C ASN A 45 -3.46 13.79 11.93
N ALA A 46 -4.71 14.12 12.29
CA ALA A 46 -5.83 13.18 12.17
C ALA A 46 -6.06 12.75 10.72
N ARG A 47 -5.96 13.68 9.77
CA ARG A 47 -6.06 13.39 8.32
C ARG A 47 -4.97 12.46 7.85
N SER A 48 -3.70 12.74 8.17
CA SER A 48 -2.56 11.90 7.75
C SER A 48 -2.69 10.47 8.29
N LEU A 49 -3.11 10.33 9.54
CA LEU A 49 -3.29 9.03 10.18
C LEU A 49 -4.49 8.27 9.62
N SER A 50 -5.61 8.96 9.40
CA SER A 50 -6.80 8.37 8.78
C SER A 50 -6.52 7.93 7.36
N GLN A 51 -5.77 8.73 6.58
CA GLN A 51 -5.32 8.37 5.24
C GLN A 51 -4.46 7.10 5.27
N SER A 52 -3.40 7.06 6.09
CA SER A 52 -2.54 5.88 6.20
C SER A 52 -3.31 4.63 6.63
N THR A 53 -4.32 4.79 7.49
CA THR A 53 -5.21 3.69 7.90
C THR A 53 -6.07 3.22 6.72
N LEU A 54 -6.67 4.17 5.99
CA LEU A 54 -7.48 3.88 4.81
C LEU A 54 -6.67 3.19 3.71
N ASP A 55 -5.45 3.65 3.45
CA ASP A 55 -4.55 3.02 2.47
C ASP A 55 -4.24 1.57 2.85
N SER A 56 -3.92 1.32 4.12
CA SER A 56 -3.66 -0.03 4.62
C SER A 56 -4.89 -0.94 4.56
N ALA A 57 -6.08 -0.39 4.84
CA ALA A 57 -7.33 -1.12 4.74
C ALA A 57 -7.69 -1.43 3.29
N THR A 58 -7.56 -0.44 2.39
CA THR A 58 -7.83 -0.61 0.95
C THR A 58 -6.93 -1.68 0.37
N LEU A 59 -5.63 -1.68 0.70
CA LEU A 59 -4.70 -2.72 0.26
C LEU A 59 -5.05 -4.12 0.79
N ALA A 60 -5.47 -4.22 2.05
CA ALA A 60 -5.88 -5.50 2.63
C ALA A 60 -7.16 -6.04 1.97
N LEU A 61 -8.13 -5.16 1.72
CA LEU A 61 -9.41 -5.48 1.10
C LEU A 61 -9.28 -5.82 -0.39
N HIS A 62 -8.30 -5.22 -1.07
CA HIS A 62 -8.04 -5.46 -2.48
C HIS A 62 -7.88 -6.94 -2.83
N ARG A 63 -7.31 -7.72 -1.90
CA ARG A 63 -7.12 -9.18 -2.07
C ARG A 63 -8.42 -9.99 -2.07
N GLU A 64 -9.51 -9.40 -1.58
CA GLU A 64 -10.81 -10.06 -1.46
C GLU A 64 -11.83 -9.52 -2.48
N VAL A 65 -11.42 -8.61 -3.37
CA VAL A 65 -12.29 -7.97 -4.38
C VAL A 65 -12.98 -8.99 -5.28
N ASP A 66 -12.28 -10.05 -5.70
CA ASP A 66 -12.86 -11.08 -6.57
C ASP A 66 -13.88 -11.99 -5.84
N ASN A 67 -13.85 -12.02 -4.50
CA ASN A 67 -14.64 -12.93 -3.67
C ASN A 67 -15.80 -12.25 -2.93
N LYS A 68 -15.91 -10.92 -3.01
CA LYS A 68 -16.85 -10.13 -2.21
C LYS A 68 -17.56 -9.07 -3.05
N THR A 69 -18.77 -8.75 -2.64
CA THR A 69 -19.53 -7.64 -3.22
C THR A 69 -19.10 -6.29 -2.64
N GLU A 70 -19.36 -5.20 -3.35
CA GLU A 70 -19.09 -3.82 -2.88
C GLU A 70 -19.71 -3.54 -1.51
N ALA A 71 -20.93 -4.03 -1.26
CA ALA A 71 -21.61 -3.86 0.03
C ALA A 71 -20.89 -4.57 1.18
N GLU A 72 -20.32 -5.76 0.92
CA GLU A 72 -19.53 -6.50 1.90
C GLU A 72 -18.20 -5.81 2.15
N LEU A 73 -17.51 -5.36 1.09
CA LEU A 73 -16.26 -4.59 1.20
C LEU A 73 -16.45 -3.28 1.96
N LEU A 74 -17.57 -2.58 1.75
CA LEU A 74 -17.93 -1.38 2.52
C LEU A 74 -18.05 -1.70 4.00
N SER A 75 -18.79 -2.75 4.36
CA SER A 75 -18.94 -3.16 5.77
C SER A 75 -17.60 -3.54 6.42
N LEU A 76 -16.71 -4.21 5.66
CA LEU A 76 -15.41 -4.63 6.13
C LEU A 76 -14.45 -3.44 6.27
N ALA A 77 -14.45 -2.51 5.31
CA ALA A 77 -13.73 -1.24 5.39
C ALA A 77 -14.17 -0.42 6.60
N GLN A 78 -15.48 -0.35 6.85
CA GLN A 78 -16.03 0.36 7.99
C GLN A 78 -15.57 -0.27 9.32
N ASN A 79 -15.52 -1.59 9.42
CA ASN A 79 -15.04 -2.29 10.59
C ASN A 79 -13.54 -2.06 10.83
N LEU A 80 -12.72 -2.15 9.78
CA LEU A 80 -11.28 -1.90 9.86
C LEU A 80 -10.98 -0.46 10.30
N LEU A 81 -11.67 0.52 9.72
CA LEU A 81 -11.52 1.92 10.12
C LEU A 81 -11.95 2.14 11.56
N ASN A 82 -13.10 1.59 11.99
CA ASN A 82 -13.58 1.73 13.36
C ASN A 82 -12.62 1.09 14.36
N GLU A 83 -12.08 -0.10 14.07
CA GLU A 83 -11.11 -0.77 14.94
C GLU A 83 -9.86 0.09 15.15
N ARG A 84 -9.31 0.67 14.08
CA ARG A 84 -8.07 1.44 14.13
C ARG A 84 -8.26 2.86 14.68
N LEU A 85 -9.38 3.50 14.38
CA LEU A 85 -9.68 4.89 14.78
C LEU A 85 -10.33 4.98 16.17
N SER A 86 -10.98 3.91 16.66
CA SER A 86 -11.56 3.89 18.02
C SER A 86 -10.51 4.08 19.11
N ALA A 87 -9.28 3.57 18.90
CA ALA A 87 -8.15 3.80 19.80
C ALA A 87 -7.80 5.29 19.97
N LEU A 88 -8.25 6.14 19.06
CA LEU A 88 -7.94 7.56 18.97
C LEU A 88 -9.18 8.45 19.17
N ASN A 89 -10.33 7.86 19.54
CA ASN A 89 -11.63 8.53 19.63
C ASN A 89 -12.06 9.25 18.34
N LEU A 90 -11.61 8.75 17.19
CA LEU A 90 -12.03 9.25 15.88
C LEU A 90 -13.08 8.30 15.30
N SER A 91 -14.12 8.87 14.67
CA SER A 91 -15.13 8.11 13.94
C SER A 91 -15.03 8.46 12.45
N ALA A 92 -14.93 7.42 11.62
CA ALA A 92 -15.00 7.52 10.18
C ALA A 92 -16.23 6.78 9.66
N ASN A 93 -16.78 7.25 8.55
CA ASN A 93 -17.87 6.64 7.83
C ASN A 93 -17.43 6.41 6.39
N VAL A 94 -17.47 5.16 5.93
CA VAL A 94 -17.18 4.83 4.53
C VAL A 94 -18.39 5.26 3.69
N GLU A 95 -18.19 6.19 2.77
CA GLU A 95 -19.28 6.75 1.94
C GLU A 95 -19.39 6.03 0.61
N THR A 96 -18.28 5.57 0.04
CA THR A 96 -18.22 5.00 -1.30
C THR A 96 -17.18 3.90 -1.38
N VAL A 97 -17.56 2.80 -2.03
CA VAL A 97 -16.66 1.74 -2.49
C VAL A 97 -17.01 1.51 -3.95
N ASN A 98 -16.01 1.50 -4.82
CA ASN A 98 -16.18 1.22 -6.24
C ASN A 98 -15.12 0.21 -6.68
N ILE A 99 -15.56 -0.83 -7.38
CA ILE A 99 -14.69 -1.85 -7.96
C ILE A 99 -14.68 -1.65 -9.47
N ASP A 100 -13.51 -1.37 -10.03
CA ASP A 100 -13.31 -1.45 -11.47
C ASP A 100 -12.67 -2.81 -11.80
N SER A 101 -13.47 -3.72 -12.34
CA SER A 101 -12.98 -5.04 -12.76
C SER A 101 -12.13 -4.99 -14.02
N ASP A 102 -12.28 -3.96 -14.86
CA ASP A 102 -11.55 -3.83 -16.13
C ASP A 102 -10.12 -3.32 -15.87
N GLU A 103 -9.97 -2.35 -14.96
CA GLU A 103 -8.67 -1.82 -14.54
C GLU A 103 -8.08 -2.55 -13.33
N GLY A 104 -8.85 -3.45 -12.68
CA GLY A 104 -8.44 -4.13 -11.46
C GLY A 104 -8.24 -3.16 -10.31
N THR A 105 -9.08 -2.13 -10.18
CA THR A 105 -8.97 -1.10 -9.14
C THR A 105 -10.03 -1.27 -8.06
N LEU A 106 -9.63 -0.94 -6.83
CA LEU A 106 -10.51 -0.77 -5.69
C LEU A 106 -10.37 0.66 -5.18
N PHE A 107 -11.45 1.42 -5.29
CA PHE A 107 -11.56 2.77 -4.75
C PHE A 107 -12.42 2.77 -3.49
N ILE A 108 -11.93 3.39 -2.42
CA ILE A 108 -12.66 3.57 -1.17
C ILE A 108 -12.59 5.04 -0.74
N GLU A 109 -13.74 5.65 -0.44
CA GLU A 109 -13.85 6.99 0.15
C GLU A 109 -14.47 6.92 1.54
N ALA A 110 -13.87 7.62 2.49
CA ALA A 110 -14.36 7.76 3.84
C ALA A 110 -14.41 9.22 4.30
N ARG A 111 -15.42 9.56 5.10
CA ARG A 111 -15.55 10.84 5.78
C ARG A 111 -15.31 10.67 7.26
N PHE A 112 -14.52 11.55 7.85
CA PHE A 112 -14.33 11.62 9.30
C PHE A 112 -14.56 13.04 9.81
N GLN A 113 -14.83 13.13 11.11
CA GLN A 113 -15.02 14.40 11.82
C GLN A 113 -13.93 14.55 12.87
N VAL A 114 -13.22 15.67 12.84
CA VAL A 114 -12.21 16.01 13.84
C VAL A 114 -12.78 17.10 14.75
N PRO A 115 -12.88 16.86 16.07
CA PRO A 115 -13.29 17.88 17.02
C PRO A 115 -12.20 18.94 17.14
N THR A 116 -12.60 20.21 17.12
CA THR A 116 -11.72 21.37 17.26
C THR A 116 -11.86 21.95 18.66
N SER A 117 -10.74 22.29 19.32
CA SER A 117 -10.77 22.78 20.70
C SER A 117 -10.87 24.30 20.77
N PHE A 118 -10.09 25.01 19.95
CA PHE A 118 -10.01 26.46 19.96
C PHE A 118 -11.03 27.12 19.03
N LEU A 119 -11.24 26.56 17.83
CA LEU A 119 -12.24 27.00 16.88
C LEU A 119 -13.67 26.78 17.42
N ALA A 120 -13.84 25.85 18.37
CA ALA A 120 -15.12 25.65 19.06
C ALA A 120 -15.55 26.90 19.84
N LEU A 121 -14.62 27.70 20.36
CA LEU A 121 -14.93 28.96 21.04
C LEU A 121 -15.53 30.01 20.09
N VAL A 122 -15.30 29.86 18.79
CA VAL A 122 -15.81 30.76 17.73
C VAL A 122 -16.98 30.10 16.98
N GLY A 123 -17.49 28.95 17.46
CA GLY A 123 -18.67 28.27 16.94
C GLY A 123 -18.40 27.16 15.92
N ILE A 124 -17.14 26.82 15.64
CA ILE A 124 -16.77 25.70 14.76
C ILE A 124 -16.28 24.56 15.65
N SER A 125 -17.17 23.62 15.98
CA SER A 125 -16.88 22.52 16.91
C SER A 125 -16.24 21.30 16.25
N ASN A 126 -16.43 21.12 14.94
CA ASN A 126 -15.88 20.00 14.19
C ASN A 126 -15.51 20.42 12.77
N ILE A 127 -14.48 19.79 12.22
CA ILE A 127 -14.13 19.89 10.80
C ILE A 127 -14.33 18.51 10.17
N ALA A 128 -15.23 18.45 9.19
CA ALA A 128 -15.44 17.25 8.38
C ALA A 128 -14.43 17.20 7.24
N THR A 129 -13.75 16.08 7.08
CA THR A 129 -12.76 15.86 6.01
C THR A 129 -13.07 14.56 5.30
N ARG A 130 -12.91 14.58 3.97
CA ARG A 130 -12.96 13.37 3.14
C ARG A 130 -11.57 12.92 2.78
N ILE A 131 -11.37 11.62 2.79
CA ILE A 131 -10.17 10.92 2.33
C ILE A 131 -10.60 9.82 1.39
N SER A 132 -9.79 9.58 0.37
CA SER A 132 -9.97 8.49 -0.57
C SER A 132 -8.66 7.76 -0.74
N SER A 133 -8.76 6.47 -1.02
CA SER A 133 -7.65 5.60 -1.36
C SER A 133 -8.06 4.75 -2.54
N GLU A 134 -7.13 4.54 -3.46
CA GLU A 134 -7.31 3.69 -4.62
C GLU A 134 -6.13 2.74 -4.71
N VAL A 135 -6.43 1.45 -4.91
CA VAL A 135 -5.42 0.41 -5.14
C VAL A 135 -5.68 -0.20 -6.50
N THR A 136 -4.63 -0.29 -7.32
CA THR A 136 -4.68 -0.92 -8.64
C THR A 136 -3.86 -2.21 -8.61
N SER A 137 -4.50 -3.34 -8.92
CA SER A 137 -3.79 -4.56 -9.32
C SER A 137 -3.37 -4.41 -10.77
N LYS A 138 -2.17 -3.89 -10.99
CA LYS A 138 -1.56 -4.04 -12.31
C LYS A 138 -1.27 -5.52 -12.52
N SER A 139 -1.80 -6.11 -13.60
CA SER A 139 -1.34 -7.42 -14.07
C SER A 139 0.18 -7.37 -14.17
N LEU A 140 0.85 -8.11 -13.30
CA LEU A 140 2.30 -8.20 -13.32
C LEU A 140 2.64 -9.15 -14.46
N ASN A 141 3.30 -8.63 -15.49
CA ASN A 141 3.92 -9.46 -16.51
C ASN A 141 5.07 -10.22 -15.85
N ILE A 142 4.85 -11.48 -15.49
CA ILE A 142 5.83 -12.31 -14.79
C ILE A 142 6.40 -13.31 -15.80
N GLU A 143 7.71 -13.23 -16.03
CA GLU A 143 8.44 -14.23 -16.81
C GLU A 143 9.36 -15.03 -15.87
N VAL A 144 9.07 -16.32 -15.68
CA VAL A 144 9.84 -17.22 -14.81
C VAL A 144 10.61 -18.24 -15.64
N ALA A 145 11.91 -18.37 -15.41
CA ALA A 145 12.73 -19.42 -15.99
C ALA A 145 13.13 -20.46 -14.93
N MET A 146 12.61 -21.68 -15.05
CA MET A 146 12.91 -22.80 -14.16
C MET A 146 14.03 -23.66 -14.74
N VAL A 147 15.22 -23.60 -14.14
CA VAL A 147 16.36 -24.45 -14.51
C VAL A 147 16.43 -25.65 -13.57
N LEU A 148 16.11 -26.84 -14.08
CA LEU A 148 15.82 -28.03 -13.28
C LEU A 148 16.94 -29.08 -13.40
N ASP A 149 17.59 -29.44 -12.29
CA ASP A 149 18.62 -30.50 -12.25
C ASP A 149 17.97 -31.90 -12.34
N ILE A 150 18.30 -32.63 -13.40
CA ILE A 150 17.86 -34.01 -13.65
C ILE A 150 19.05 -34.99 -13.70
N THR A 151 20.18 -34.66 -13.06
CA THR A 151 21.36 -35.52 -12.93
C THR A 151 21.03 -36.83 -12.20
N GLY A 152 21.90 -37.84 -12.35
CA GLY A 152 21.71 -39.14 -11.69
C GLY A 152 21.59 -39.06 -10.17
N SER A 153 22.18 -38.03 -9.54
CA SER A 153 22.08 -37.79 -8.09
C SER A 153 20.68 -37.37 -7.61
N MET A 154 19.85 -36.92 -8.54
CA MET A 154 18.45 -36.53 -8.30
C MET A 154 17.49 -37.72 -8.42
N ALA A 155 17.97 -38.90 -8.85
CA ALA A 155 17.12 -40.06 -9.06
C ALA A 155 16.30 -40.47 -7.80
N GLY A 156 15.13 -41.04 -8.04
CA GLY A 156 14.22 -41.48 -6.99
C GLY A 156 13.46 -40.31 -6.36
N ARG A 157 13.54 -40.19 -5.02
CA ARG A 157 12.69 -39.28 -4.25
C ARG A 157 12.94 -37.79 -4.52
N LYS A 158 14.18 -37.39 -4.84
CA LYS A 158 14.50 -35.97 -5.08
C LYS A 158 13.87 -35.46 -6.38
N LEU A 159 13.95 -36.24 -7.46
CA LEU A 159 13.33 -35.89 -8.74
C LEU A 159 11.80 -35.91 -8.66
N ALA A 160 11.23 -36.85 -7.89
CA ALA A 160 9.79 -36.85 -7.64
C ALA A 160 9.35 -35.57 -6.91
N ALA A 161 10.05 -35.19 -5.84
CA ALA A 161 9.78 -33.96 -5.10
C ALA A 161 9.99 -32.69 -5.95
N LEU A 162 11.02 -32.66 -6.80
CA LEU A 162 11.27 -31.55 -7.73
C LEU A 162 10.09 -31.36 -8.70
N ARG A 163 9.58 -32.46 -9.27
CA ARG A 163 8.41 -32.41 -10.17
C ARG A 163 7.16 -31.91 -9.44
N GLU A 164 6.92 -32.41 -8.23
CA GLU A 164 5.79 -32.00 -7.41
C GLU A 164 5.86 -30.50 -7.08
N SER A 165 7.00 -30.03 -6.59
CA SER A 165 7.20 -28.61 -6.27
C SER A 165 7.15 -27.70 -7.50
N ALA A 166 7.67 -28.16 -8.65
CA ALA A 166 7.58 -27.40 -9.90
C ALA A 166 6.13 -27.29 -10.40
N ASN A 167 5.34 -28.36 -10.30
CA ASN A 167 3.92 -28.31 -10.65
C ASN A 167 3.14 -27.39 -9.69
N LEU A 168 3.38 -27.48 -8.38
CA LEU A 168 2.76 -26.58 -7.42
C LEU A 168 3.06 -25.11 -7.71
N LEU A 169 4.29 -24.80 -8.12
CA LEU A 169 4.67 -23.45 -8.53
C LEU A 169 3.93 -23.01 -9.80
N ILE A 170 3.81 -23.89 -10.79
CA ILE A 170 3.06 -23.60 -12.02
C ILE A 170 1.58 -23.38 -11.70
N ASP A 171 0.98 -24.23 -10.87
CA ASP A 171 -0.43 -24.14 -10.51
C ASP A 171 -0.75 -22.86 -9.73
N GLU A 172 0.17 -22.42 -8.85
CA GLU A 172 0.02 -21.18 -8.09
C GLU A 172 0.23 -19.93 -8.96
N LEU A 173 1.18 -19.97 -9.89
CA LEU A 173 1.49 -18.83 -10.77
C LEU A 173 0.55 -18.75 -11.98
N MET A 174 -0.03 -19.85 -12.43
CA MET A 174 -0.92 -19.90 -13.59
C MET A 174 -2.27 -20.51 -13.18
N PRO A 175 -3.03 -19.85 -12.27
CA PRO A 175 -4.39 -20.28 -11.97
C PRO A 175 -5.27 -20.14 -13.22
N GLU A 176 -6.29 -20.99 -13.32
CA GLU A 176 -7.26 -20.92 -14.40
C GLU A 176 -8.31 -19.81 -14.15
N PRO A 177 -8.65 -18.97 -15.14
CA PRO A 177 -8.14 -18.97 -16.51
C PRO A 177 -6.71 -18.44 -16.65
N VAL A 178 -5.91 -19.08 -17.49
CA VAL A 178 -4.49 -18.72 -17.72
C VAL A 178 -4.31 -17.22 -18.02
N ASN A 179 -3.55 -16.54 -17.16
CA ASN A 179 -3.17 -15.15 -17.39
C ASN A 179 -2.13 -15.06 -18.53
N PRO A 180 -2.43 -14.37 -19.66
CA PRO A 180 -1.51 -14.25 -20.80
C PRO A 180 -0.22 -13.48 -20.47
N ASP A 181 -0.21 -12.73 -19.37
CA ASP A 181 0.94 -11.95 -18.92
C ASP A 181 1.97 -12.78 -18.14
N ILE A 182 1.65 -14.05 -17.82
CA ILE A 182 2.53 -14.95 -17.10
C ILE A 182 3.13 -15.97 -18.07
N LYS A 183 4.46 -15.97 -18.18
CA LYS A 183 5.22 -16.92 -19.01
C LYS A 183 6.18 -17.73 -18.17
N ILE A 184 6.14 -19.04 -18.32
CA ILE A 184 7.05 -19.95 -17.62
C ILE A 184 7.87 -20.72 -18.65
N GLY A 185 9.20 -20.56 -18.60
CA GLY A 185 10.16 -21.35 -19.35
C GLY A 185 10.75 -22.46 -18.49
N ILE A 186 10.89 -23.67 -19.02
CA ILE A 186 11.45 -24.82 -18.29
C ILE A 186 12.69 -25.32 -19.03
N VAL A 187 13.81 -25.41 -18.31
CA VAL A 187 15.11 -25.85 -18.83
C VAL A 187 15.63 -26.99 -17.96
N PRO A 188 15.30 -28.26 -18.28
CA PRO A 188 15.88 -29.40 -17.58
C PRO A 188 17.34 -29.60 -18.04
N PHE A 189 18.25 -29.82 -17.09
CA PHE A 189 19.67 -30.03 -17.39
C PHE A 189 20.24 -31.26 -16.65
N ASN A 190 21.18 -31.94 -17.29
CA ASN A 190 22.06 -32.92 -16.64
C ASN A 190 23.51 -32.42 -16.78
N ARG A 191 24.35 -33.08 -17.57
CA ARG A 191 25.67 -32.55 -17.93
C ARG A 191 25.58 -31.45 -18.99
N TYR A 192 24.57 -31.54 -19.85
CA TYR A 192 24.22 -30.58 -20.88
C TYR A 192 22.70 -30.40 -20.90
N VAL A 193 22.24 -29.31 -21.52
CA VAL A 193 20.83 -29.10 -21.85
C VAL A 193 20.54 -29.80 -23.16
N ASN A 194 19.53 -30.67 -23.18
CA ASN A 194 19.10 -31.30 -24.42
C ASN A 194 18.02 -30.43 -25.08
N ILE A 195 18.41 -29.73 -26.15
CA ILE A 195 17.52 -28.88 -26.94
C ILE A 195 16.79 -29.64 -28.04
N GLY A 196 17.13 -30.91 -28.30
CA GLY A 196 16.61 -31.69 -29.42
C GLY A 196 17.24 -31.30 -30.77
N MET A 197 17.40 -32.28 -31.68
CA MET A 197 18.06 -32.06 -32.97
C MET A 197 17.31 -31.10 -33.89
N SER A 198 15.99 -30.96 -33.73
CA SER A 198 15.15 -30.02 -34.49
C SER A 198 15.53 -28.56 -34.23
N ASN A 199 16.01 -28.25 -33.03
CA ASN A 199 16.31 -26.89 -32.60
C ASN A 199 17.78 -26.52 -32.81
N ARG A 200 18.57 -27.38 -33.48
CA ARG A 200 20.01 -27.17 -33.67
C ARG A 200 20.32 -25.88 -34.43
N ASN A 201 19.48 -25.52 -35.39
CA ASN A 201 19.67 -24.35 -36.26
C ASN A 201 18.89 -23.13 -35.78
N GLU A 202 18.39 -23.13 -34.54
CA GLU A 202 17.68 -21.97 -33.98
C GLU A 202 18.62 -20.76 -33.89
N PRO A 203 18.21 -19.57 -34.38
CA PRO A 203 19.01 -18.36 -34.29
C PRO A 203 19.37 -18.06 -32.82
N GLY A 204 20.68 -17.97 -32.53
CA GLY A 204 21.19 -17.68 -31.18
C GLY A 204 21.85 -18.87 -30.48
N LEU A 205 21.85 -20.07 -31.09
CA LEU A 205 22.65 -21.20 -30.63
C LEU A 205 23.95 -21.32 -31.44
N ASP A 206 25.08 -21.31 -30.74
CA ASP A 206 26.41 -21.53 -31.34
C ASP A 206 26.78 -23.01 -31.17
N ILE A 207 26.50 -23.80 -32.21
CA ILE A 207 26.72 -25.25 -32.22
C ILE A 207 27.62 -25.56 -33.41
N ASP A 208 28.79 -26.12 -33.13
CA ASP A 208 29.74 -26.57 -34.15
C ASP A 208 29.09 -27.58 -35.11
N ASP A 209 29.58 -27.61 -36.36
CA ASP A 209 29.15 -28.58 -37.36
C ASP A 209 29.47 -30.03 -36.91
N ASP A 210 28.58 -30.96 -37.25
CA ASP A 210 28.82 -32.38 -37.00
C ASP A 210 30.07 -32.86 -37.76
N TYR A 211 31.08 -33.30 -37.01
CA TYR A 211 32.29 -33.88 -37.58
C TYR A 211 32.25 -35.42 -37.49
N THR A 212 32.65 -36.09 -38.57
CA THR A 212 32.75 -37.57 -38.62
C THR A 212 34.07 -38.11 -38.07
N TYR A 213 35.00 -37.26 -37.66
CA TYR A 213 36.32 -37.66 -37.17
C TYR A 213 36.30 -37.90 -35.66
N ARG A 214 36.36 -39.17 -35.22
CA ARG A 214 36.69 -39.48 -33.82
C ARG A 214 38.17 -39.15 -33.58
N PRO A 215 38.53 -38.16 -32.75
CA PRO A 215 39.92 -38.01 -32.32
C PRO A 215 40.35 -39.29 -31.61
N SER A 216 41.42 -39.91 -32.11
CA SER A 216 42.02 -41.12 -31.56
C SER A 216 42.56 -40.85 -30.15
N GLY A 217 41.71 -40.95 -29.13
CA GLY A 217 42.11 -40.73 -27.74
C GLY A 217 40.95 -40.61 -26.74
N GLU A 218 39.79 -40.11 -27.18
CA GLU A 218 38.62 -39.98 -26.29
C GLU A 218 37.66 -41.16 -26.49
N SER A 219 37.94 -42.26 -25.81
CA SER A 219 36.91 -43.26 -25.52
C SER A 219 35.98 -42.68 -24.46
N CYS A 220 34.67 -42.62 -24.70
CA CYS A 220 33.68 -42.47 -23.62
C CYS A 220 33.87 -43.63 -22.64
N ARG A 221 34.65 -43.43 -21.57
CA ARG A 221 34.84 -44.44 -20.54
C ARG A 221 33.59 -44.47 -19.70
N ASN A 222 32.89 -45.59 -19.72
CA ASN A 222 31.71 -45.89 -18.91
C ASN A 222 32.07 -46.18 -17.43
N THR A 223 33.09 -45.52 -16.88
CA THR A 223 33.54 -45.71 -15.50
C THR A 223 33.37 -44.41 -14.72
N TYR A 224 32.44 -44.46 -13.79
CA TYR A 224 32.14 -43.44 -12.77
C TYR A 224 33.26 -43.46 -11.70
N PRO A 225 33.77 -42.32 -11.21
CA PRO A 225 34.46 -42.25 -9.92
C PRO A 225 33.46 -42.30 -8.75
#